data_AF-A0AAW6UQF3-F1
#
_entry.id   AF-A0AAW6UQF3-F1
#
_cell.length_a   1.000
_cell.length_b   1.000
_cell.length_c   1.000
_cell.angle_alpha   90.00
_cell.angle_beta   90.00
_cell.angle_gamma   90.00
#
_symmetry.space_group_name_H-M   'P 1'
#
loop_
_entity.id
_entity.type
_entity.pdbx_description
1 polymer ?
#
loop_
_entity_poly.entity_id
_entity_poly.type
_entity_poly.pdbx_seq_one_letter_code
_entity_poly.pdbx_strand_id
1 'polypeptide(L)' 'AELPSAEALENHLKELPFIDILESHSISYGFIPNKTTGELVTPIEGGYIITFRIDEKIIPKAAIAFEVNRRIEKLKEQ' A
#
# COMPACT_ATOMS: atom_id res chain seq x y z
N ALA A 1 -3.85 9.18 -28.25
CA ALA A 1 -2.98 9.80 -27.24
C ALA A 1 -1.67 9.02 -27.23
N GLU A 2 -0.54 9.70 -27.17
CA GLU A 2 0.78 9.06 -27.02
C GLU A 2 1.10 8.84 -25.54
N LEU A 3 1.84 7.78 -25.23
CA LEU A 3 2.31 7.54 -23.88
C LEU A 3 3.39 8.58 -23.49
N PRO A 4 3.47 8.99 -22.21
CA PRO A 4 4.58 9.80 -21.73
C PRO A 4 5.91 9.04 -21.87
N SER A 5 7.04 9.75 -21.88
CA SER A 5 8.35 9.08 -21.82
C SER A 5 8.49 8.28 -20.52
N ALA A 6 9.31 7.23 -20.55
CA ALA A 6 9.59 6.41 -19.37
C ALA A 6 10.14 7.27 -18.20
N GLU A 7 11.00 8.25 -18.51
CA GLU A 7 11.54 9.20 -17.53
C GLU A 7 10.46 10.10 -16.93
N ALA A 8 9.56 10.64 -17.76
CA ALA A 8 8.46 11.48 -17.28
C ALA A 8 7.50 10.68 -16.38
N LEU A 9 7.20 9.43 -16.77
CA LEU A 9 6.39 8.53 -15.96
C LEU A 9 7.10 8.20 -14.64
N GLU A 10 8.38 7.82 -14.69
CA GLU A 10 9.16 7.50 -13.50
C GLU A 10 9.19 8.66 -12.50
N ASN A 11 9.41 9.88 -12.98
CA ASN A 11 9.42 11.07 -12.13
C ASN A 11 8.07 11.31 -11.45
N HIS A 12 6.96 11.05 -12.16
CA HIS A 12 5.63 11.15 -11.56
C HIS A 12 5.37 10.03 -10.54
N LEU A 13 5.76 8.78 -10.82
CA LEU A 13 5.56 7.66 -9.89
C LEU A 13 6.36 7.84 -8.58
N LYS A 14 7.50 8.54 -8.63
CA LYS A 14 8.30 8.90 -7.45
C LYS A 14 7.57 9.83 -6.48
N GLU A 15 6.47 10.48 -6.88
CA GLU A 15 5.63 11.28 -5.98
C GLU A 15 4.84 10.42 -4.99
N LEU A 16 4.65 9.13 -5.29
CA LEU A 16 3.92 8.18 -4.43
C LEU A 16 4.72 6.90 -4.20
N PRO A 17 5.89 6.97 -3.52
CA PRO A 17 6.65 5.79 -3.19
C PRO A 17 5.90 4.97 -2.13
N PHE A 18 6.04 3.65 -2.20
CA PHE A 18 5.58 2.82 -1.10
C PHE A 18 6.40 3.11 0.17
N ILE A 19 5.70 3.22 1.29
CA ILE A 19 6.27 3.29 2.64
C ILE A 19 5.71 2.15 3.48
N ASP A 20 6.50 1.65 4.43
CA ASP A 20 6.02 0.62 5.34
C ASP A 20 4.83 1.11 6.17
N ILE A 21 3.92 0.19 6.47
CA ILE A 21 2.70 0.48 7.23
C ILE A 21 3.03 0.89 8.68
N LEU A 22 2.69 2.13 9.04
CA LEU A 22 2.90 2.66 10.39
C LEU A 22 1.95 2.01 11.42
N GLU A 23 2.29 2.04 12.71
CA GLU A 23 1.54 1.41 13.80
C GLU A 23 0.06 1.83 13.87
N SER A 24 -0.27 3.08 13.54
CA SER A 24 -1.64 3.58 13.56
C SER A 24 -2.39 3.45 12.22
N HIS A 25 -1.70 3.08 11.14
CA HIS A 25 -2.32 2.95 9.81
C HIS A 25 -2.91 1.55 9.62
N SER A 26 -4.09 1.44 9.00
CA SER A 26 -4.66 0.14 8.61
C SER A 26 -4.13 -0.38 7.28
N ILE A 27 -3.67 0.51 6.40
CA ILE A 27 -3.21 0.23 5.05
C ILE A 27 -2.05 1.17 4.67
N SER A 28 -1.15 0.71 3.80
CA SER A 28 -0.17 1.54 3.08
C SER A 28 -0.08 1.06 1.63
N TYR A 29 0.15 1.97 0.70
CA TYR A 29 0.31 1.65 -0.70
C TYR A 29 1.20 2.64 -1.43
N GLY A 30 1.80 2.20 -2.53
CA GLY A 30 2.63 3.06 -3.38
C GLY A 30 3.41 2.28 -4.44
N PHE A 31 4.09 3.01 -5.30
CA PHE A 31 4.93 2.43 -6.34
C PHE A 31 6.24 1.90 -5.76
N ILE A 32 6.68 0.75 -6.27
CA ILE A 32 7.98 0.14 -5.97
C ILE A 32 8.69 -0.23 -7.26
N PRO A 33 10.04 -0.30 -7.24
CA PRO A 33 10.78 -0.91 -8.33
C PRO A 33 10.29 -2.33 -8.60
N ASN A 34 10.23 -2.69 -9.89
CA ASN A 34 9.93 -4.05 -10.30
C ASN A 34 10.97 -5.02 -9.72
N LYS A 35 10.53 -6.14 -9.15
CA LYS A 35 11.41 -7.11 -8.47
C LYS A 35 12.40 -7.82 -9.40
N THR A 36 12.10 -7.87 -10.69
CA THR A 36 12.93 -8.55 -11.70
C THR A 36 13.93 -7.60 -12.33
N THR A 37 13.49 -6.40 -12.73
CA THR A 37 14.34 -5.43 -13.44
C THR A 37 15.01 -4.41 -12.53
N GLY A 38 14.47 -4.16 -11.33
CA GLY A 38 14.95 -3.13 -10.42
C GLY A 38 14.56 -1.70 -10.79
N GLU A 39 13.80 -1.51 -11.87
CA GLU A 39 13.37 -0.20 -12.36
C GLU A 39 11.95 0.14 -11.86
N LEU A 40 11.67 1.41 -11.61
CA LEU A 40 10.32 1.87 -11.24
C LEU A 40 9.36 1.85 -12.45
N VAL A 41 9.91 2.08 -13.64
CA VAL A 41 9.23 1.98 -14.93
C VAL A 41 10.14 1.16 -15.85
N THR A 42 9.69 -0.02 -16.26
CA THR A 42 10.41 -0.82 -17.26
C THR A 42 9.76 -0.68 -18.63
N PRO A 43 10.45 -0.10 -19.62
CA PRO A 43 9.98 -0.06 -21.00
C PRO A 43 9.85 -1.46 -21.60
N ILE A 44 8.75 -1.68 -22.30
CA ILE A 44 8.50 -2.87 -23.12
C ILE A 44 8.00 -2.44 -24.50
N GLU A 45 7.96 -3.36 -25.46
CA GLU A 45 7.37 -3.08 -26.76
C GLU A 45 5.90 -2.63 -26.59
N GLY A 46 5.62 -1.40 -27.03
CA GLY A 46 4.27 -0.83 -26.95
C GLY A 46 3.79 -0.37 -25.56
N GLY A 47 4.64 -0.37 -24.52
CA GLY A 47 4.18 0.05 -23.19
C GLY A 47 5.22 0.04 -22.08
N TYR A 48 4.71 -0.03 -20.84
CA TYR A 48 5.52 -0.02 -19.62
C TYR A 48 5.04 -1.09 -18.64
N ILE A 49 5.97 -1.63 -17.86
CA ILE A 49 5.69 -2.41 -16.66
C ILE A 49 5.96 -1.52 -15.45
N ILE A 50 4.99 -1.47 -14.54
CA ILE A 50 5.08 -0.77 -13.25
C ILE A 50 4.62 -1.70 -12.14
N THR A 51 5.10 -1.48 -10.92
CA THR A 51 4.70 -2.28 -9.75
C THR A 51 4.11 -1.38 -8.68
N PHE A 52 2.93 -1.75 -8.19
CA PHE A 52 2.24 -1.08 -7.09
C PHE A 52 2.06 -2.06 -5.93
N ARG A 53 2.51 -1.68 -4.74
CA ARG A 53 2.40 -2.49 -3.53
C ARG A 53 1.27 -1.97 -2.67
N ILE A 54 0.50 -2.88 -2.09
CA ILE A 54 -0.55 -2.60 -1.11
C ILE A 54 -0.33 -3.54 0.07
N ASP A 55 -0.14 -2.96 1.25
CA ASP A 55 0.00 -3.66 2.51
C ASP A 55 -1.17 -3.28 3.42
N GLU A 56 -1.86 -4.28 3.97
CA GLU A 56 -2.98 -4.09 4.91
C GLU A 56 -2.71 -4.87 6.19
N LYS A 57 -3.03 -4.28 7.36
CA LYS A 57 -2.98 -5.01 8.62
C LYS A 57 -4.10 -6.04 8.68
N ILE A 58 -3.73 -7.23 9.14
CA ILE A 58 -4.68 -8.30 9.44
C ILE A 58 -5.40 -7.95 10.74
N ILE A 59 -6.52 -7.24 10.64
CA ILE A 59 -7.38 -6.87 11.78
C ILE A 59 -8.78 -7.44 11.56
N PRO A 60 -9.05 -8.69 11.99
CA PRO A 60 -10.36 -9.30 11.83
C PRO A 60 -11.44 -8.54 12.61
N LYS A 61 -12.60 -8.29 11.98
CA LYS A 61 -13.76 -7.64 12.65
C LYS A 61 -14.17 -8.34 13.95
N ALA A 62 -14.04 -9.67 14.00
CA ALA A 62 -14.34 -10.47 15.19
C ALA A 62 -13.42 -10.12 16.37
N ALA A 63 -12.12 -9.88 16.12
CA ALA A 63 -11.17 -9.49 17.16
C ALA A 63 -11.50 -8.10 17.72
N ILE A 64 -11.91 -7.16 16.86
CA ILE A 64 -12.38 -5.83 17.28
C ILE A 64 -13.62 -5.96 18.16
N ALA A 65 -14.63 -6.70 17.71
CA ALA A 65 -15.88 -6.88 18.45
C ALA A 65 -15.65 -7.54 19.81
N PHE A 66 -14.79 -8.57 19.85
CA PHE A 66 -14.38 -9.23 21.10
C PHE A 66 -13.79 -8.24 22.10
N GLU A 67 -12.81 -7.44 21.68
CA GLU A 67 -12.14 -6.49 22.57
C GLU A 67 -13.06 -5.36 23.03
N VAL A 68 -13.92 -4.85 22.16
CA VAL A 68 -14.92 -3.83 22.51
C VAL A 68 -15.89 -4.37 23.56
N ASN A 69 -16.47 -5.56 23.36
CA ASN A 69 -17.40 -6.16 24.32
C ASN A 69 -16.73 -6.44 25.66
N ARG A 70 -15.48 -6.95 25.66
CA ARG A 70 -14.70 -7.16 26.88
C ARG A 70 -14.56 -5.89 27.71
N ARG A 71 -14.28 -4.75 27.07
CA ARG A 71 -14.17 -3.44 27.74
C ARG A 71 -15.50 -2.93 28.28
N ILE A 72 -16.60 -3.15 27.55
CA ILE A 72 -17.96 -2.80 28.00
C ILE A 72 -18.31 -3.53 29.28
N GLU A 73 -18.09 -4.85 29.34
CA GLU A 73 -18.41 -5.63 30.55
C GLU A 73 -17.60 -5.18 31.76
N LYS A 74 -16.29 -4.92 31.59
CA LYS A 74 -15.44 -4.40 32.67
C LYS A 74 -15.91 -3.03 33.21
N LEU A 75 -16.57 -2.21 32.40
CA LEU A 75 -17.11 -0.93 32.84
C LEU A 75 -18.44 -1.08 33.59
N LYS A 76 -19.22 -2.14 33.33
CA LYS A 76 -20.48 -2.41 34.06
C LYS A 76 -20.26 -2.93 35.48
N GLU A 77 -19.09 -3.52 35.74
CA GLU A 77 -18.70 -4.06 37.06
C GLU A 77 -18.11 -2.99 38.00
N GLN A 78 -17.96 -1.74 37.55
CA GLN A 78 -17.47 -0.59 38.34
C GLN A 78 -18.63 0.23 38.90
#